data_AF-A0A558D8G4-F1
#
_entry.id   AF-A0A558D8G4-F1
#
_cell.length_a   1.000
_cell.length_b   1.000
_cell.length_c   1.000
_cell.angle_alpha   90.00
_cell.angle_beta   90.00
_cell.angle_gamma   90.00
#
_symmetry.space_group_name_H-M   'P 1'
#
loop_
_entity.id
_entity.type
_entity.pdbx_description
1 polymer ?
#
loop_
_entity_poly.entity_id
_entity_poly.type
_entity_poly.pdbx_seq_one_letter_code
_entity_poly.pdbx_strand_id
1 'polypeptide(L)'
;MAEGEPVISVILAAADFEWTVRRAILALGKSPNADIRAGVLAQCSGLGKYRDAWKAEVKERFGLGLPEVITDWDGFKESFGLRHRLVHGVAGTTGLNYATTRVETVLQASADLAAFAAANGIDLFARLPVRKRRVAK
;
A
#
# COMPACT_ATOMS: atom_id res chain seq x y z
N MET A 1 7.52 11.46 -24.43
CA MET A 1 6.79 11.54 -23.15
C MET A 1 7.24 12.83 -22.48
N ALA A 2 6.34 13.64 -21.94
CA ALA A 2 6.78 14.82 -21.17
C ALA A 2 7.79 14.34 -20.12
N GLU A 3 8.97 14.96 -20.09
CA GLU A 3 10.01 14.73 -19.07
C GLU A 3 9.44 15.18 -17.72
N GLY A 4 8.56 14.38 -17.14
CA GLY A 4 7.97 14.64 -15.83
C GLY A 4 9.07 14.59 -14.79
N GLU A 5 9.06 15.53 -13.85
CA GLU A 5 10.04 15.59 -12.78
C GLU A 5 10.11 14.23 -12.07
N PRO A 6 11.26 13.53 -12.13
CA PRO A 6 11.40 12.18 -11.58
C PRO A 6 10.99 12.05 -10.11
N VAL A 7 11.19 13.14 -9.35
CA VAL A 7 10.79 13.28 -7.95
C VAL A 7 9.27 13.19 -7.79
N ILE A 8 8.51 13.90 -8.63
CA ILE A 8 7.04 13.87 -8.61
C ILE A 8 6.54 12.45 -8.88
N SER A 9 7.09 11.78 -9.88
CA SER A 9 6.69 10.40 -10.22
C SER A 9 6.90 9.44 -9.05
N VAL A 10 8.04 9.53 -8.34
CA VAL A 10 8.30 8.70 -7.16
C VAL A 10 7.30 8.97 -6.04
N ILE A 11 6.98 10.25 -5.79
CA ILE A 11 6.02 10.64 -4.75
C ILE A 11 4.62 10.13 -5.08
N LEU A 12 4.18 10.27 -6.33
CA LEU A 12 2.86 9.82 -6.77
C LEU A 12 2.74 8.30 -6.74
N ALA A 13 3.76 7.57 -7.20
CA ALA A 13 3.77 6.11 -7.11
C ALA A 13 3.68 5.64 -5.64
N ALA A 14 4.40 6.30 -4.74
CA ALA A 14 4.32 5.95 -3.33
C ALA A 14 2.95 6.28 -2.72
N ALA A 15 2.34 7.41 -3.08
CA ALA A 15 0.99 7.76 -2.65
C ALA A 15 -0.06 6.75 -3.16
N ASP A 16 0.08 6.30 -4.41
CA ASP A 16 -0.73 5.23 -4.99
C ASP A 16 -0.61 3.93 -4.17
N PHE A 17 0.61 3.50 -3.83
CA PHE A 17 0.80 2.33 -2.96
C PHE A 17 0.15 2.50 -1.59
N GLU A 18 0.36 3.64 -0.93
CA GLU A 18 -0.21 3.90 0.40
C GLU A 18 -1.76 3.89 0.37
N TRP A 19 -2.34 4.43 -0.70
CA TRP A 19 -3.78 4.39 -0.93
C TRP A 19 -4.26 2.95 -1.17
N THR A 20 -3.57 2.19 -2.04
CA THR A 20 -3.91 0.82 -2.40
C THR A 20 -3.84 -0.13 -1.20
N VAL A 21 -2.76 -0.09 -0.41
CA VAL A 21 -2.60 -0.96 0.77
C VAL A 21 -3.64 -0.65 1.85
N ARG A 22 -3.98 0.62 2.08
CA ARG A 22 -5.04 1.01 3.02
C ARG A 22 -6.39 0.46 2.59
N ARG A 23 -6.69 0.50 1.29
CA ARG A 23 -7.93 -0.04 0.74
C ARG A 23 -7.97 -1.56 0.78
N ALA A 24 -6.85 -2.22 0.49
CA ALA A 24 -6.72 -3.67 0.64
C ALA A 24 -7.01 -4.09 2.09
N ILE A 25 -6.38 -3.43 3.08
CA ILE A 25 -6.65 -3.67 4.51
C ILE A 25 -8.12 -3.44 4.85
N LEU A 26 -8.71 -2.33 4.39
CA LEU A 26 -10.12 -2.03 4.62
C LEU A 26 -11.08 -3.00 3.95
N ALA A 27 -10.72 -3.59 2.82
CA ALA A 27 -11.62 -4.46 2.06
C ALA A 27 -11.46 -5.93 2.46
N LEU A 28 -10.26 -6.38 2.79
CA LEU A 28 -9.93 -7.76 3.14
C LEU A 28 -9.94 -8.00 4.65
N GLY A 29 -9.84 -6.95 5.47
CA GLY A 29 -9.76 -7.04 6.92
C GLY A 29 -10.90 -7.82 7.58
N LYS A 30 -10.64 -8.37 8.77
CA LYS A 30 -11.64 -9.14 9.53
C LYS A 30 -12.60 -8.24 10.31
N SER A 31 -12.15 -7.07 10.74
CA SER A 31 -12.92 -6.17 11.58
C SER A 31 -13.93 -5.33 10.77
N PRO A 32 -14.94 -4.73 11.43
CA PRO A 32 -15.82 -3.74 10.81
C PRO A 32 -15.04 -2.54 10.27
N ASN A 33 -15.46 -1.96 9.14
CA ASN A 33 -14.69 -0.91 8.47
C ASN A 33 -14.52 0.35 9.35
N ALA A 34 -15.49 0.65 10.23
CA ALA A 34 -15.38 1.77 11.16
C ALA A 34 -14.23 1.56 12.16
N ASP A 35 -14.07 0.32 12.65
CA ASP A 35 -13.08 -0.05 13.66
C ASP A 35 -11.68 -0.07 13.06
N ILE A 36 -11.56 -0.58 11.83
CA ILE A 36 -10.29 -0.53 11.07
C ILE A 36 -9.86 0.94 10.85
N ARG A 37 -10.80 1.82 10.48
CA ARG A 37 -10.48 3.24 10.24
C ARG A 37 -10.09 3.97 11.52
N ALA A 38 -10.84 3.77 12.60
CA ALA A 38 -10.64 4.49 13.86
C ALA A 38 -9.50 3.92 14.71
N GLY A 39 -9.16 2.64 14.55
CA GLY A 39 -8.09 1.96 15.29
C GLY A 39 -6.86 1.75 14.40
N VAL A 40 -6.88 0.68 13.62
CA VAL A 40 -5.71 0.17 12.89
C VAL A 40 -5.11 1.20 11.93
N LEU A 41 -5.95 2.01 11.25
CA LEU A 41 -5.49 2.96 10.22
C LEU A 41 -5.42 4.43 10.67
N ALA A 42 -5.90 4.79 11.85
CA ALA A 42 -6.05 6.19 12.28
C ALA A 42 -4.73 6.99 12.28
N GLN A 43 -3.59 6.32 12.50
CA GLN A 43 -2.25 6.90 12.43
C GLN A 43 -1.25 5.95 11.73
N CYS A 44 -1.73 5.21 10.73
CA CYS A 44 -0.95 4.22 10.01
C CYS A 44 -0.26 4.83 8.79
N SER A 45 1.00 5.23 8.93
CA SER A 45 1.84 5.71 7.83
C SER A 45 3.17 4.96 7.81
N GLY A 46 3.70 4.78 6.60
CA GLY A 46 4.96 4.06 6.40
C GLY A 46 4.82 2.53 6.47
N LEU A 47 5.83 1.87 5.91
CA LEU A 47 5.74 0.47 5.56
C LEU A 47 5.65 -0.48 6.77
N GLY A 48 6.34 -0.16 7.86
CA GLY A 48 6.26 -0.94 9.10
C GLY A 48 4.83 -0.99 9.64
N LYS A 49 4.17 0.17 9.75
CA LYS A 49 2.79 0.25 10.23
C LYS A 49 1.81 -0.46 9.29
N TYR A 50 2.00 -0.38 7.98
CA TYR A 50 1.16 -1.13 7.03
C TYR A 50 1.34 -2.65 7.17
N ARG A 51 2.56 -3.13 7.43
CA ARG A 51 2.81 -4.54 7.71
C ARG A 51 2.10 -4.98 9.00
N ASP A 52 2.14 -4.17 10.04
CA ASP A 52 1.48 -4.48 11.31
C ASP A 52 -0.06 -4.46 11.18
N ALA A 53 -0.60 -3.46 10.47
CA ALA A 53 -2.00 -3.37 10.13
C ALA A 53 -2.48 -4.58 9.31
N TRP A 54 -1.70 -4.98 8.31
CA TRP A 54 -1.97 -6.19 7.52
C TRP A 54 -1.97 -7.44 8.39
N LYS A 55 -1.00 -7.57 9.31
CA LYS A 55 -0.93 -8.70 10.24
C LYS A 55 -2.17 -8.77 11.14
N ALA A 56 -2.63 -7.62 11.65
CA ALA A 56 -3.79 -7.55 12.52
C ALA A 56 -5.11 -7.87 11.81
N GLU A 57 -5.27 -7.42 10.56
CA GLU A 57 -6.58 -7.46 9.89
C GLU A 57 -6.69 -8.52 8.79
N VAL A 58 -5.62 -8.79 8.05
CA VAL A 58 -5.66 -9.57 6.81
C VAL A 58 -4.98 -10.93 6.99
N LYS A 59 -3.79 -10.99 7.60
CA LYS A 59 -2.98 -12.23 7.67
C LYS A 59 -3.73 -13.42 8.27
N GLU A 60 -4.50 -13.21 9.34
CA GLU A 60 -5.25 -14.28 9.99
C GLU A 60 -6.29 -14.93 9.06
N ARG A 61 -6.87 -14.16 8.13
CA ARG A 61 -7.90 -14.68 7.21
C ARG A 61 -7.32 -15.40 6.00
N PHE A 62 -6.16 -14.97 5.51
CA PHE A 62 -5.60 -15.45 4.25
C PHE A 62 -4.27 -16.19 4.40
N GLY A 63 -3.69 -16.26 5.60
CA GLY A 63 -2.40 -16.91 5.88
C GLY A 63 -1.17 -16.12 5.41
N LEU A 64 -1.35 -15.17 4.50
CA LEU A 64 -0.27 -14.38 3.89
C LEU A 64 -0.11 -13.02 4.57
N GLY A 65 1.11 -12.68 4.94
CA GLY A 65 1.49 -11.32 5.30
C GLY A 65 1.78 -10.46 4.06
N LEU A 66 1.91 -9.16 4.30
CA LEU A 66 2.17 -8.18 3.24
C LEU A 66 3.42 -8.51 2.38
N PRO A 67 4.57 -8.95 2.96
CA PRO A 67 5.74 -9.34 2.17
C PRO A 67 5.50 -10.56 1.28
N GLU A 68 4.61 -11.47 1.67
CA GLU A 68 4.30 -12.67 0.88
C GLU A 68 3.35 -12.36 -0.29
N VAL A 69 2.67 -11.21 -0.27
CA VAL A 69 1.77 -10.77 -1.35
C VAL A 69 2.50 -9.95 -2.42
N ILE A 70 3.57 -9.25 -2.05
CA ILE A 70 4.35 -8.40 -2.96
C ILE A 70 5.51 -9.21 -3.53
N THR A 71 5.55 -9.36 -4.85
CA THR A 71 6.46 -10.25 -5.59
C THR A 71 7.94 -9.95 -5.32
N ASP A 72 8.31 -8.67 -5.32
CA ASP A 72 9.67 -8.20 -5.00
C ASP A 72 9.64 -7.28 -3.77
N TRP A 73 9.43 -7.88 -2.59
CA TRP A 73 9.33 -7.13 -1.34
C TRP A 73 10.61 -6.36 -0.99
N ASP A 74 11.79 -6.93 -1.26
CA ASP A 74 13.06 -6.30 -0.91
C ASP A 74 13.37 -5.09 -1.82
N GLY A 75 13.20 -5.24 -3.14
CA GLY A 75 13.33 -4.13 -4.08
C GLY A 75 12.26 -3.06 -3.87
N PHE A 76 11.04 -3.47 -3.53
CA PHE A 76 9.96 -2.55 -3.16
C PHE A 76 10.30 -1.72 -1.92
N LYS A 77 10.79 -2.34 -0.84
CA LYS A 77 11.21 -1.63 0.39
C LYS A 77 12.23 -0.52 0.08
N GLU A 78 13.24 -0.85 -0.72
CA GLU A 78 14.28 0.11 -1.09
C GLU A 78 13.71 1.27 -1.92
N SER A 79 12.88 0.94 -2.92
CA SER A 79 12.23 1.88 -3.82
C SER A 79 11.29 2.83 -3.08
N PHE A 80 10.44 2.29 -2.21
CA PHE A 80 9.51 3.05 -1.39
C PHE A 80 10.20 3.94 -0.36
N GLY A 81 11.40 3.55 0.09
CA GLY A 81 12.25 4.35 0.96
C GLY A 81 12.78 5.63 0.30
N LEU A 82 12.83 5.70 -1.04
CA LEU A 82 13.27 6.91 -1.75
C LEU A 82 12.34 8.10 -1.47
N ARG A 83 11.03 7.88 -1.34
CA ARG A 83 10.07 8.97 -1.05
C ARG A 83 10.45 9.74 0.22
N HIS A 84 10.87 9.02 1.27
CA HIS A 84 11.20 9.61 2.56
C HIS A 84 12.47 10.46 2.43
N ARG A 85 13.48 9.96 1.71
CA ARG A 85 14.72 10.70 1.44
C ARG A 85 14.48 11.96 0.61
N LEU A 86 13.59 11.90 -0.38
CA LEU A 86 13.22 13.05 -1.22
C LEU A 86 12.46 14.12 -0.42
N VAL A 87 11.42 13.73 0.32
CA VAL A 87 10.58 14.66 1.10
C VAL A 87 11.37 15.36 2.21
N HIS A 88 12.34 14.69 2.81
CA HIS A 88 13.19 15.27 3.87
C HIS A 88 14.49 15.89 3.34
N GLY A 89 14.67 16.02 2.02
CA GLY A 89 15.82 16.70 1.42
C GLY A 89 17.17 15.98 1.58
N VAL A 90 17.17 14.71 2.01
CA VAL A 90 18.38 13.88 2.16
C VAL A 90 18.94 13.48 0.78
N ALA A 91 18.09 13.48 -0.25
CA ALA A 91 18.48 13.35 -1.65
C ALA A 91 17.91 14.54 -2.44
N GLY A 92 18.77 15.43 -2.95
CA GLY A 92 18.36 16.66 -3.64
C GLY A 92 17.95 16.48 -5.11
N THR A 93 18.37 15.40 -5.76
CA THR A 93 18.04 15.07 -7.15
C THR A 93 18.08 13.56 -7.36
N THR A 94 17.25 13.03 -8.24
CA THR A 94 17.36 11.65 -8.73
C THR A 94 17.42 11.66 -10.25
N GLY A 95 18.35 10.87 -10.82
CA GLY A 95 18.41 10.67 -12.26
C GLY A 95 17.14 9.98 -12.77
N LEU A 96 16.74 10.28 -14.01
CA LEU A 96 15.51 9.76 -14.63
C LEU A 96 15.44 8.22 -14.56
N ASN A 97 16.48 7.52 -15.05
CA ASN A 97 16.50 6.04 -15.06
C ASN A 97 16.40 5.44 -13.65
N TYR A 98 17.08 6.03 -12.67
CA TYR A 98 17.05 5.57 -11.28
C TYR A 98 15.66 5.71 -10.65
N ALA A 99 14.94 6.78 -11.01
CA ALA A 99 13.57 7.02 -10.56
C ALA A 99 12.58 6.10 -11.28
N THR A 100 12.72 5.92 -12.60
CA THR A 100 11.82 5.08 -13.41
C THR A 100 11.74 3.66 -12.84
N THR A 101 12.89 3.01 -12.61
CA THR A 101 12.90 1.66 -12.03
C THR A 101 12.17 1.59 -10.69
N ARG A 102 12.35 2.60 -9.82
CA ARG A 102 11.71 2.63 -8.49
C ARG A 102 10.21 2.89 -8.57
N VAL A 103 9.81 3.76 -9.50
CA VAL A 103 8.40 4.02 -9.80
C VAL A 103 7.74 2.72 -10.26
N GLU A 104 8.35 2.02 -11.22
CA GLU A 104 7.85 0.73 -11.72
C GLU A 104 7.75 -0.30 -10.60
N THR A 105 8.78 -0.45 -9.76
CA THR A 105 8.74 -1.38 -8.62
C THR A 105 7.63 -1.03 -7.62
N VAL A 106 7.40 0.25 -7.33
CA VAL A 106 6.33 0.68 -6.42
C VAL A 106 4.96 0.45 -7.02
N LEU A 107 4.76 0.77 -8.30
CA LEU A 107 3.51 0.51 -9.02
C LEU A 107 3.21 -0.99 -9.14
N GLN A 108 4.24 -1.81 -9.33
CA GLN A 108 4.08 -3.27 -9.33
C GLN A 108 3.60 -3.77 -7.97
N ALA A 109 4.09 -3.23 -6.86
CA ALA A 109 3.59 -3.59 -5.53
C ALA A 109 2.11 -3.19 -5.32
N SER A 110 1.67 -2.06 -5.88
CA SER A 110 0.23 -1.72 -5.94
C SER A 110 -0.56 -2.72 -6.77
N ALA A 111 -0.05 -3.11 -7.93
CA ALA A 111 -0.67 -4.08 -8.83
C ALA A 111 -0.79 -5.46 -8.17
N ASP A 112 0.22 -5.91 -7.44
CA ASP A 112 0.22 -7.17 -6.68
C ASP A 112 -0.90 -7.18 -5.62
N LEU A 113 -1.07 -6.07 -4.88
CA LEU A 113 -2.15 -5.91 -3.91
C LEU A 113 -3.54 -5.91 -4.57
N ALA A 114 -3.67 -5.23 -5.71
CA ALA A 114 -4.91 -5.22 -6.47
C ALA A 114 -5.25 -6.60 -7.02
N ALA A 115 -4.27 -7.32 -7.57
CA ALA A 115 -4.43 -8.68 -8.06
C ALA A 115 -4.81 -9.64 -6.92
N PHE A 116 -4.17 -9.52 -5.76
CA PHE A 116 -4.51 -10.31 -4.58
C PHE A 116 -5.95 -10.05 -4.12
N ALA A 117 -6.38 -8.78 -4.07
CA ALA A 117 -7.76 -8.46 -3.72
C ALA A 117 -8.77 -8.98 -4.76
N ALA A 118 -8.45 -8.85 -6.05
CA ALA A 118 -9.29 -9.32 -7.15
C ALA A 118 -9.44 -10.85 -7.13
N ALA A 119 -8.38 -11.59 -6.86
CA ALA A 119 -8.42 -13.04 -6.66
C ALA A 119 -9.34 -13.47 -5.50
N ASN A 120 -9.59 -12.56 -4.56
CA ASN A 120 -10.51 -12.74 -3.43
C ASN A 120 -11.88 -12.05 -3.66
N GLY A 121 -12.21 -11.72 -4.92
CA GLY A 121 -13.51 -11.17 -5.32
C GLY A 121 -13.71 -9.69 -4.98
N ILE A 122 -12.64 -8.93 -4.76
CA ILE A 122 -12.70 -7.51 -4.40
C ILE A 122 -12.01 -6.65 -5.45
N ASP A 123 -12.74 -5.70 -6.02
CA ASP A 123 -12.15 -4.60 -6.78
C ASP A 123 -11.79 -3.43 -5.84
N LEU A 124 -10.49 -3.16 -5.70
CA LEU A 124 -9.99 -2.06 -4.87
C LEU A 124 -10.26 -0.69 -5.48
N PHE A 125 -10.55 -0.56 -6.77
CA PHE A 125 -10.78 0.73 -7.42
C PHE A 125 -12.27 1.10 -7.45
N ALA A 126 -13.17 0.14 -7.23
CA ALA A 126 -14.60 0.35 -7.07
C ALA A 126 -15.00 0.75 -5.63
N ARG A 127 -16.31 0.77 -5.36
CA ARG A 127 -16.84 0.98 -4.00
C ARG A 127 -16.53 -0.25 -3.14
N LEU A 128 -15.76 -0.05 -2.06
CA LEU A 128 -15.37 -1.16 -1.16
C LEU A 128 -16.57 -1.78 -0.42
N PRO A 129 -16.53 -3.10 -0.15
CA PRO A 129 -17.52 -3.76 0.69
C PRO A 129 -17.52 -3.18 2.11
N VAL A 130 -18.71 -3.01 2.67
CA VAL A 130 -18.91 -2.44 4.01
C VAL A 130 -19.24 -3.56 5.00
N ARG A 131 -18.32 -3.82 5.93
CA ARG A 131 -18.59 -4.66 7.11
C ARG A 131 -19.02 -3.78 8.27
N LYS A 132 -20.23 -4.04 8.78
CA LYS A 132 -20.79 -3.34 9.94
C LYS A 132 -20.52 -4.12 11.21
N ARG A 133 -20.48 -3.40 12.34
CA ARG A 133 -20.43 -4.01 13.67
C ARG A 133 -21.71 -4.84 13.85
N ARG A 134 -21.60 -6.10 14.26
CA ARG A 134 -22.78 -6.89 14.62
C ARG A 134 -23.32 -6.33 15.93
N VAL A 135 -24.56 -5.85 15.93
CA VAL A 135 -25.27 -5.51 17.17
C VAL A 135 -25.70 -6.85 17.76
N ALA A 136 -25.23 -7.18 18.96
CA ALA A 136 -25.72 -8.34 19.70
C ALA A 136 -27.22 -8.12 19.97
N LYS A 137 -28.04 -9.10 19.59
CA LYS A 137 -29.46 -9.17 19.98
C LYS A 137 -29.56 -9.78 21.37
#